data_AF-A0A0Q6A8H4-F1
#
_entry.id   AF-A0A0Q6A8H4-F1
#
_cell.length_a   1.000
_cell.length_b   1.000
_cell.length_c   1.000
_cell.angle_alpha   90.00
_cell.angle_beta   90.00
_cell.angle_gamma   90.00
#
_symmetry.space_group_name_H-M   'P 1'
#
loop_
_entity.id
_entity.type
_entity.pdbx_description
1 polymer ?
#
loop_
_entity_poly.entity_id
_entity_poly.type
_entity_poly.pdbx_seq_one_letter_code
_entity_poly.pdbx_strand_id
1 'polypeptide(L)'
;MTSRIVRALPKDAQHRLIAIRYNMDARTRARKSVAPLRLRELERIFQYCFGKFLPNDDDGRRMLQVYADCLPFAKGSVLERLTGFINARAPWAILEAEAMAEAAEMAARWLDADKMANRIGLSLPDRELLKIRTIGAVGVTKRQRTAMQKEKRRNRDTKRRRDNGAKPRVEYEAQSISRAEPWKAEGISRRTWYRRQAKAVGTSPHHVSFLYITRCAPVPKSPCSGRDALRAGPRGPWPKGLRCSEQADGLGIYFGEERRARPQAVAA
;
A
#
# COMPACT_ATOMS: atom_id res chain seq x y z
N MET A 1 5.59 29.89 -2.42
CA MET A 1 6.97 29.97 -1.88
C MET A 1 7.95 29.45 -2.92
N THR A 2 8.72 30.33 -3.52
CA THR A 2 9.62 30.06 -4.65
C THR A 2 10.76 29.13 -4.23
N SER A 3 11.10 28.17 -5.11
CA SER A 3 12.04 27.07 -4.82
C SER A 3 13.45 27.50 -4.41
N ARG A 4 13.84 28.76 -4.70
CA ARG A 4 15.15 29.32 -4.33
C ARG A 4 15.35 29.49 -2.82
N ILE A 5 14.32 29.97 -2.10
CA ILE A 5 14.42 30.21 -0.65
C ILE A 5 14.53 28.88 0.10
N VAL A 6 13.76 27.87 -0.30
CA VAL A 6 13.80 26.53 0.31
C VAL A 6 15.14 25.85 0.06
N ARG A 7 15.73 26.01 -1.13
CA ARG A 7 17.04 25.41 -1.46
C ARG A 7 18.23 26.04 -0.72
N ALA A 8 18.10 27.28 -0.24
CA ALA A 8 19.13 27.97 0.53
C ALA A 8 19.18 27.56 2.01
N LEU A 9 18.17 26.83 2.50
CA LEU A 9 18.12 26.37 3.89
C LEU A 9 19.05 25.16 4.13
N PRO A 10 19.51 24.94 5.38
CA PRO A 10 20.15 23.70 5.79
C PRO A 10 19.28 22.48 5.47
N LYS A 11 19.91 21.35 5.11
CA LYS A 11 19.21 20.14 4.63
C LYS A 11 18.13 19.64 5.61
N ASP A 12 18.39 19.75 6.91
CA ASP A 12 17.44 19.34 7.95
C ASP A 12 16.19 20.24 7.99
N ALA A 13 16.36 21.55 7.76
CA ALA A 13 15.25 22.49 7.64
C ALA A 13 14.43 22.25 6.37
N GLN A 14 15.08 21.89 5.25
CA GLN A 14 14.38 21.46 4.03
C GLN A 14 13.53 20.22 4.29
N HIS A 15 14.10 19.19 4.92
CA HIS A 15 13.38 17.96 5.26
C HIS A 15 12.19 18.23 6.20
N ARG A 16 12.34 19.12 7.19
CA ARG A 16 11.23 19.51 8.09
C ARG A 16 10.11 20.23 7.33
N LEU A 17 10.44 21.18 6.45
CA LEU A 17 9.43 21.87 5.63
C LEU A 17 8.70 20.91 4.69
N ILE A 18 9.43 19.98 4.08
CA ILE A 18 8.86 18.92 3.25
C ILE A 18 7.92 18.05 4.09
N ALA A 19 8.32 17.62 5.28
CA ALA A 19 7.49 16.82 6.18
C ALA A 19 6.23 17.56 6.63
N ILE A 20 6.33 18.85 6.98
CA ILE A 20 5.18 19.70 7.33
C ILE A 20 4.22 19.77 6.15
N ARG A 21 4.72 20.03 4.93
CA ARG A 21 3.91 20.07 3.72
C ARG A 21 3.19 18.74 3.47
N TYR A 22 3.89 17.62 3.51
CA TYR A 22 3.27 16.30 3.34
C TYR A 22 2.23 15.99 4.43
N ASN A 23 2.46 16.44 5.67
CA ASN A 23 1.51 16.27 6.77
C ASN A 23 0.27 17.17 6.59
N MET A 24 0.44 18.42 6.13
CA MET A 24 -0.66 19.31 5.75
C MET A 24 -1.47 18.74 4.58
N ASP A 25 -0.80 18.23 3.55
CA ASP A 25 -1.45 17.56 2.40
C ASP A 25 -2.19 16.29 2.84
N ALA A 26 -1.66 15.55 3.82
CA ALA A 26 -2.31 14.37 4.39
C ALA A 26 -3.54 14.73 5.23
N ARG A 27 -3.49 15.81 6.00
CA ARG A 27 -4.62 16.31 6.83
C ARG A 27 -5.74 16.92 5.98
N THR A 28 -5.38 17.67 4.93
CA THR A 28 -6.35 18.31 4.01
C THR A 28 -7.03 17.30 3.10
N ARG A 29 -6.40 16.16 2.81
CA ARG A 29 -7.07 15.01 2.17
C ARG A 29 -8.02 14.34 3.18
N ALA A 30 -9.17 14.95 3.41
CA ALA A 30 -10.28 14.31 4.11
C ALA A 30 -10.50 12.90 3.52
N ARG A 31 -10.53 11.88 4.40
CA ARG A 31 -10.76 10.49 3.97
C ARG A 31 -12.16 10.43 3.36
N LYS A 32 -12.23 10.27 2.03
CA LYS A 32 -13.51 10.13 1.32
C LYS A 32 -14.26 8.93 1.89
N SER A 33 -15.55 9.08 2.21
CA SER A 33 -16.39 7.95 2.60
C SER A 33 -16.35 6.89 1.51
N VAL A 34 -16.18 5.63 1.91
CA VAL A 34 -16.16 4.48 1.00
C VAL A 34 -17.59 4.07 0.61
N ALA A 35 -18.61 4.51 1.35
CA ALA A 35 -20.00 4.09 1.16
C ALA A 35 -20.55 4.40 -0.25
N PRO A 36 -20.30 5.57 -0.88
CA PRO A 36 -20.79 5.82 -2.25
C PRO A 36 -20.17 4.87 -3.29
N LEU A 37 -18.89 4.50 -3.12
CA LEU A 37 -18.25 3.51 -3.99
C LEU A 37 -18.86 2.13 -3.78
N ARG A 38 -19.16 1.78 -2.53
CA ARG A 38 -19.76 0.50 -2.15
C ARG A 38 -21.17 0.34 -2.70
N LEU A 39 -22.00 1.38 -2.67
CA LEU A 39 -23.35 1.35 -3.25
C LEU A 39 -23.32 1.08 -4.76
N ARG A 40 -22.41 1.75 -5.49
CA ARG A 40 -22.20 1.49 -6.93
C ARG A 40 -21.67 0.08 -7.21
N GLU A 41 -20.86 -0.47 -6.31
CA GLU A 41 -20.38 -1.85 -6.39
C GLU A 41 -21.51 -2.86 -6.15
N LEU A 42 -22.38 -2.61 -5.18
CA LEU A 42 -23.58 -3.43 -4.92
C LEU A 42 -24.52 -3.42 -6.13
N GLU A 43 -24.83 -2.25 -6.70
CA GLU A 43 -25.63 -2.15 -7.92
C GLU A 43 -25.07 -3.02 -9.06
N ARG A 44 -23.75 -2.99 -9.28
CA ARG A 44 -23.09 -3.81 -10.30
C ARG A 44 -23.20 -5.30 -9.99
N ILE A 45 -23.03 -5.70 -8.73
CA ILE A 45 -23.18 -7.09 -8.30
C ILE A 45 -24.62 -7.55 -8.53
N PHE A 46 -25.61 -6.77 -8.12
CA PHE A 46 -27.02 -7.12 -8.29
C PHE A 46 -27.43 -7.18 -9.77
N GLN A 47 -26.88 -6.30 -10.61
CA GLN A 47 -27.05 -6.36 -12.06
C GLN A 47 -26.46 -7.64 -12.65
N TYR A 48 -25.30 -8.07 -12.18
CA TYR A 48 -24.65 -9.31 -12.61
C TYR A 48 -25.43 -10.55 -12.17
N CYS A 49 -25.89 -10.59 -10.92
CA CYS A 49 -26.59 -11.76 -10.36
C CYS A 49 -28.04 -11.90 -10.85
N PHE A 50 -28.78 -10.80 -10.96
CA PHE A 50 -30.24 -10.82 -11.17
C PHE A 50 -30.70 -10.07 -12.44
N GLY A 51 -29.78 -9.45 -13.19
CA GLY A 51 -30.12 -8.70 -14.40
C GLY A 51 -30.77 -7.36 -14.09
N LYS A 52 -31.95 -7.07 -14.65
CA LYS A 52 -32.60 -5.74 -14.55
C LYS A 52 -33.38 -5.52 -13.25
N PHE A 53 -33.96 -6.56 -12.67
CA PHE A 53 -34.80 -6.46 -11.48
C PHE A 53 -34.33 -7.43 -10.41
N LEU A 54 -34.53 -7.08 -9.15
CA LEU A 54 -34.39 -8.01 -8.04
C LEU A 54 -35.64 -8.90 -7.99
N PRO A 55 -35.49 -10.21 -7.81
CA PRO A 55 -36.61 -11.13 -7.64
C PRO A 55 -37.44 -10.78 -6.39
N ASN A 56 -38.73 -11.09 -6.40
CA ASN A 56 -39.60 -10.93 -5.21
C ASN A 56 -39.56 -12.22 -4.37
N ASP A 57 -38.37 -12.56 -3.89
CA ASP A 57 -38.09 -13.71 -3.04
C ASP A 57 -37.17 -13.29 -1.89
N ASP A 58 -36.81 -14.26 -1.04
CA ASP A 58 -35.93 -14.01 0.10
C ASP A 58 -34.55 -13.51 -0.31
N ASP A 59 -34.05 -13.88 -1.49
CA ASP A 59 -32.77 -13.41 -2.01
C ASP A 59 -32.85 -11.94 -2.42
N GLY A 60 -33.88 -11.55 -3.17
CA GLY A 60 -34.11 -10.16 -3.53
C GLY A 60 -34.31 -9.26 -2.31
N ARG A 61 -35.08 -9.73 -1.31
CA ARG A 61 -35.26 -9.03 -0.02
C ARG A 61 -33.94 -8.88 0.74
N ARG A 62 -33.13 -9.95 0.80
CA ARG A 62 -31.79 -9.93 1.41
C ARG A 62 -30.87 -8.90 0.75
N MET A 63 -30.87 -8.82 -0.58
CA MET A 63 -30.06 -7.84 -1.32
C MET A 63 -30.53 -6.42 -1.08
N LEU A 64 -31.85 -6.20 -1.07
CA LEU A 64 -32.43 -4.89 -0.78
C LEU A 64 -32.06 -4.42 0.63
N GLN A 65 -32.12 -5.31 1.63
CA GLN A 65 -31.68 -5.00 2.98
C GLN A 65 -30.19 -4.63 3.04
N VAL A 66 -29.32 -5.37 2.34
CA VAL A 66 -27.88 -5.03 2.29
C VAL A 66 -27.64 -3.66 1.68
N TYR A 67 -28.42 -3.29 0.66
CA TYR A 67 -28.37 -1.96 0.06
C TYR A 67 -28.81 -0.88 1.05
N ALA A 68 -29.96 -1.07 1.69
CA ALA A 68 -30.50 -0.17 2.72
C ALA A 68 -29.50 0.05 3.87
N ASP A 69 -28.90 -1.00 4.42
CA ASP A 69 -27.91 -0.93 5.50
C ASP A 69 -26.66 -0.07 5.14
N CYS A 70 -26.39 0.13 3.84
CA CYS A 70 -25.26 0.93 3.36
C CYS A 70 -25.59 2.42 3.17
N LEU A 71 -26.87 2.78 3.09
CA LEU A 71 -27.31 4.14 2.78
C LEU A 71 -26.97 5.18 3.86
N PRO A 72 -27.11 4.90 5.17
CA PRO A 72 -26.81 5.88 6.23
C PRO A 72 -25.37 6.42 6.21
N PHE A 73 -24.43 5.68 5.61
CA PHE A 73 -23.02 6.05 5.54
C PHE A 73 -22.64 6.87 4.30
N ALA A 74 -23.60 7.08 3.40
CA ALA A 74 -23.46 7.91 2.22
C ALA A 74 -24.20 9.25 2.42
N LYS A 75 -23.93 10.21 1.53
CA LYS A 75 -24.60 11.52 1.61
C LYS A 75 -26.03 11.44 1.07
N GLY A 76 -26.93 12.24 1.65
CA GLY A 76 -28.33 12.38 1.22
C GLY A 76 -29.32 11.64 2.14
N SER A 77 -30.61 11.84 1.91
CA SER A 77 -31.68 11.14 2.62
C SER A 77 -31.64 9.64 2.32
N VAL A 78 -31.74 8.81 3.36
CA VAL A 78 -31.80 7.35 3.21
C VAL A 78 -33.05 6.94 2.45
N LEU A 79 -34.20 7.49 2.85
CA LEU A 79 -35.50 7.19 2.25
C LEU A 79 -35.52 7.54 0.75
N GLU A 80 -35.15 8.77 0.37
CA GLU A 80 -35.18 9.18 -1.05
C GLU A 80 -34.34 8.27 -1.94
N ARG A 81 -33.16 7.88 -1.45
CA ARG A 81 -32.23 7.03 -2.21
C ARG A 81 -32.68 5.58 -2.25
N LEU A 82 -33.27 5.08 -1.17
CA LEU A 82 -33.84 3.73 -1.13
C LEU A 82 -35.05 3.64 -2.06
N THR A 83 -35.98 4.58 -1.98
CA THR A 83 -37.17 4.67 -2.85
C THR A 83 -36.78 4.77 -4.32
N GLY A 84 -35.79 5.61 -4.67
CA GLY A 84 -35.26 5.68 -6.03
C GLY A 84 -34.69 4.36 -6.53
N PHE A 85 -33.96 3.64 -5.67
CA PHE A 85 -33.43 2.31 -6.01
C PHE A 85 -34.55 1.27 -6.16
N ILE A 86 -35.52 1.25 -5.25
CA ILE A 86 -36.68 0.35 -5.26
C ILE A 86 -37.50 0.55 -6.54
N ASN A 87 -37.84 1.79 -6.89
CA ASN A 87 -38.56 2.09 -8.13
C ASN A 87 -37.83 1.58 -9.39
N ALA A 88 -36.49 1.65 -9.39
CA ALA A 88 -35.70 1.21 -10.53
C ALA A 88 -35.48 -0.31 -10.58
N ARG A 89 -35.45 -1.00 -9.43
CA ARG A 89 -34.89 -2.36 -9.32
C ARG A 89 -35.77 -3.37 -8.61
N ALA A 90 -36.61 -2.95 -7.67
CA ALA A 90 -37.47 -3.83 -6.89
C ALA A 90 -38.87 -3.19 -6.67
N PRO A 91 -39.65 -2.86 -7.73
CA PRO A 91 -40.91 -2.12 -7.56
C PRO A 91 -41.92 -2.79 -6.63
N TRP A 92 -41.82 -4.12 -6.47
CA TRP A 92 -42.63 -4.90 -5.53
C TRP A 92 -42.43 -4.51 -4.06
N ALA A 93 -41.31 -3.86 -3.70
CA ALA A 93 -40.96 -3.49 -2.33
C ALA A 93 -41.35 -2.04 -1.98
N ILE A 94 -42.09 -1.32 -2.83
CA ILE A 94 -42.32 0.12 -2.67
C ILE A 94 -43.02 0.48 -1.36
N LEU A 95 -43.97 -0.36 -0.92
CA LEU A 95 -44.70 -0.16 0.33
C LEU A 95 -43.84 -0.39 1.58
N GLU A 96 -42.69 -1.06 1.42
CA GLU A 96 -41.77 -1.38 2.51
C GLU A 96 -40.65 -0.34 2.65
N ALA A 97 -40.55 0.62 1.73
CA ALA A 97 -39.42 1.55 1.62
C ALA A 97 -39.22 2.40 2.89
N GLU A 98 -40.30 2.92 3.48
CA GLU A 98 -40.25 3.74 4.69
C GLU A 98 -39.76 2.93 5.90
N ALA A 99 -40.41 1.79 6.17
CA ALA A 99 -40.02 0.90 7.27
C ALA A 99 -38.56 0.41 7.13
N MET A 100 -38.11 0.10 5.91
CA MET A 100 -36.72 -0.31 5.67
C MET A 100 -35.73 0.84 5.88
N ALA A 101 -36.08 2.07 5.49
CA ALA A 101 -35.23 3.25 5.68
C ALA A 101 -35.07 3.58 7.17
N GLU A 102 -36.17 3.58 7.93
CA GLU A 102 -36.15 3.79 9.38
C GLU A 102 -35.31 2.71 10.09
N ALA A 103 -35.55 1.44 9.75
CA ALA A 103 -34.78 0.33 10.31
C ALA A 103 -33.28 0.45 9.99
N ALA A 104 -32.91 0.87 8.78
CA ALA A 104 -31.52 1.05 8.38
C ALA A 104 -30.85 2.21 9.14
N GLU A 105 -31.55 3.31 9.38
CA GLU A 105 -31.04 4.44 10.17
C GLU A 105 -30.87 4.05 11.64
N MET A 106 -31.84 3.35 12.23
CA MET A 106 -31.77 2.88 13.62
C MET A 106 -30.70 1.82 13.84
N ALA A 107 -30.57 0.88 12.91
CA ALA A 107 -29.58 -0.20 12.98
C ALA A 107 -28.24 0.16 12.35
N ALA A 108 -28.03 1.44 12.00
CA ALA A 108 -26.88 1.93 11.24
C ALA A 108 -25.56 1.52 11.89
N ARG A 109 -24.99 0.43 11.39
CA ARG A 109 -23.70 -0.10 11.82
C ARG A 109 -22.81 -0.28 10.61
N TRP A 110 -21.57 0.16 10.70
CA TRP A 110 -20.64 0.01 9.60
C TRP A 110 -20.42 -1.47 9.29
N LEU A 111 -20.91 -1.92 8.15
CA LEU A 111 -20.73 -3.30 7.72
C LEU A 111 -19.28 -3.54 7.28
N ASP A 112 -18.65 -4.52 7.93
CA ASP A 112 -17.35 -5.02 7.51
C ASP A 112 -17.43 -5.63 6.10
N ALA A 113 -16.36 -5.44 5.33
CA ALA A 113 -16.32 -5.84 3.93
C ALA A 113 -16.56 -7.35 3.75
N ASP A 114 -16.02 -8.18 4.65
CA ASP A 114 -16.14 -9.64 4.59
C ASP A 114 -17.52 -10.11 5.03
N LYS A 115 -18.11 -9.49 6.07
CA LYS A 115 -19.52 -9.75 6.46
C LYS A 115 -20.47 -9.46 5.30
N MET A 116 -20.25 -8.37 4.58
CA MET A 116 -21.05 -8.01 3.42
C MET A 116 -20.91 -9.01 2.28
N ALA A 117 -19.68 -9.44 1.98
CA ALA A 117 -19.44 -10.45 0.94
C ALA A 117 -20.13 -11.78 1.25
N ASN A 118 -20.10 -12.21 2.52
CA ASN A 118 -20.82 -13.41 2.95
C ASN A 118 -22.33 -13.26 2.82
N ARG A 119 -22.88 -12.08 3.15
CA ARG A 119 -24.32 -11.81 3.05
C ARG A 119 -24.84 -11.83 1.62
N ILE A 120 -24.02 -11.40 0.66
CA ILE A 120 -24.39 -11.36 -0.78
C ILE A 120 -23.86 -12.54 -1.59
N GLY A 121 -23.09 -13.46 -0.97
CA GLY A 121 -22.50 -14.60 -1.67
C GLY A 121 -21.40 -14.25 -2.68
N LEU A 122 -20.69 -13.11 -2.54
CA LEU A 122 -19.73 -12.67 -3.55
C LEU A 122 -18.45 -13.53 -3.58
N SER A 123 -18.27 -14.33 -4.63
CA SER A 123 -17.07 -15.15 -4.82
C SER A 123 -15.83 -14.32 -5.20
N LEU A 124 -14.62 -14.88 -5.01
CA LEU A 124 -13.38 -14.21 -5.45
C LEU A 124 -13.34 -14.04 -6.99
N PRO A 125 -13.66 -15.05 -7.82
CA PRO A 125 -13.72 -14.87 -9.27
C PRO A 125 -14.65 -13.74 -9.71
N ASP A 126 -15.87 -13.69 -9.19
CA ASP A 126 -16.84 -12.63 -9.54
C ASP A 126 -16.36 -11.25 -9.09
N ARG A 127 -15.75 -11.18 -7.90
CA ARG A 127 -15.13 -9.94 -7.39
C ARG A 127 -14.04 -9.42 -8.34
N GLU A 128 -13.22 -10.32 -8.89
CA GLU A 128 -12.17 -9.96 -9.85
C GLU A 128 -12.75 -9.56 -11.22
N LEU A 129 -13.72 -10.32 -11.72
CA LEU A 129 -14.44 -10.05 -12.96
C LEU A 129 -15.11 -8.66 -12.94
N LEU A 130 -15.87 -8.38 -11.89
CA LEU A 130 -16.62 -7.13 -11.71
C LEU A 130 -15.74 -5.96 -11.22
N LYS A 131 -14.44 -6.20 -10.99
CA LYS A 131 -13.44 -5.22 -10.51
C LYS A 131 -13.87 -4.53 -9.20
N ILE A 132 -14.46 -5.30 -8.28
CA ILE A 132 -14.95 -4.82 -6.98
C ILE A 132 -13.77 -4.61 -6.03
N ARG A 133 -13.74 -3.47 -5.34
CA ARG A 133 -12.64 -3.03 -4.48
C ARG A 133 -13.03 -2.93 -3.02
N THR A 134 -14.24 -2.49 -2.69
CA THR A 134 -14.63 -2.14 -1.31
C THR A 134 -15.26 -3.29 -0.53
N ILE A 135 -15.74 -4.32 -1.22
CA ILE A 135 -16.40 -5.50 -0.64
C ILE A 135 -15.42 -6.68 -0.57
N GLY A 136 -15.66 -7.56 0.41
CA GLY A 136 -14.99 -8.83 0.68
C GLY A 136 -15.04 -9.84 -0.46
N ALA A 137 -14.59 -11.07 -0.21
CA ALA A 137 -14.95 -12.23 -1.02
C ALA A 137 -15.22 -13.42 -0.08
N VAL A 138 -16.20 -14.25 -0.42
CA VAL A 138 -16.50 -15.48 0.31
C VAL A 138 -15.34 -16.47 0.14
N GLY A 139 -15.03 -17.20 1.21
CA GLY A 139 -13.99 -18.23 1.22
C GLY A 139 -12.55 -17.72 1.23
N VAL A 140 -12.32 -16.40 1.22
CA VAL A 140 -10.97 -15.83 1.19
C VAL A 140 -10.80 -14.70 2.19
N THR A 141 -9.88 -14.89 3.12
CA THR A 141 -9.57 -13.90 4.16
C THR A 141 -8.95 -12.62 3.58
N LYS A 142 -9.10 -11.50 4.29
CA LYS A 142 -8.39 -10.25 3.97
C LYS A 142 -6.88 -10.42 3.83
N ARG A 143 -6.25 -11.29 4.65
CA ARG A 143 -4.80 -11.59 4.59
C ARG A 143 -4.42 -12.25 3.27
N GLN A 144 -5.17 -13.29 2.86
CA GLN A 144 -4.96 -13.96 1.58
C GLN A 144 -5.16 -13.00 0.40
N ARG A 145 -6.24 -12.19 0.40
CA ARG A 145 -6.47 -11.17 -0.64
C ARG A 145 -5.33 -10.15 -0.74
N THR A 146 -4.79 -9.72 0.40
CA THR A 146 -3.65 -8.81 0.44
C THR A 146 -2.38 -9.46 -0.12
N ALA A 147 -2.14 -10.74 0.19
CA ALA A 147 -1.01 -11.50 -0.36
C ALA A 147 -1.11 -11.63 -1.89
N MET A 148 -2.29 -12.00 -2.41
CA MET A 148 -2.54 -12.08 -3.85
C MET A 148 -2.32 -10.72 -4.55
N GLN A 149 -2.78 -9.63 -3.95
CA GLN A 149 -2.55 -8.28 -4.49
C GLN A 149 -1.07 -7.89 -4.49
N LYS A 150 -0.32 -8.24 -3.44
CA LYS A 150 1.13 -8.02 -3.38
C LYS A 150 1.84 -8.78 -4.49
N GLU A 151 1.46 -10.03 -4.74
CA GLU A 151 2.04 -10.83 -5.81
C GLU A 151 1.70 -10.27 -7.20
N LYS A 152 0.43 -9.93 -7.46
CA LYS A 152 0.01 -9.23 -8.69
C LYS A 152 0.79 -7.92 -8.89
N ARG A 153 1.04 -7.16 -7.81
CA ARG A 153 1.87 -5.95 -7.87
C ARG A 153 3.32 -6.30 -8.20
N ARG A 154 3.92 -7.28 -7.54
CA ARG A 154 5.29 -7.73 -7.79
C ARG A 154 5.49 -8.13 -9.25
N ASN A 155 4.53 -8.84 -9.83
CA ASN A 155 4.57 -9.27 -11.22
C ASN A 155 4.48 -8.08 -12.18
N ARG A 156 3.57 -7.13 -11.93
CA ARG A 156 3.48 -5.89 -12.71
C ARG A 156 4.74 -5.03 -12.60
N ASP A 157 5.31 -4.90 -11.40
CA ASP A 157 6.54 -4.15 -11.18
C ASP A 157 7.73 -4.82 -11.87
N THR A 158 7.81 -6.15 -11.83
CA THR A 158 8.83 -6.94 -12.54
C THR A 158 8.70 -6.77 -14.05
N LYS A 159 7.48 -6.88 -14.59
CA LYS A 159 7.22 -6.65 -16.02
C LYS A 159 7.62 -5.24 -16.43
N ARG A 160 7.15 -4.21 -15.73
CA ARG A 160 7.53 -2.81 -16.00
C ARG A 160 9.05 -2.60 -16.00
N ARG A 161 9.76 -3.23 -15.05
CA ARG A 161 11.23 -3.14 -15.00
C ARG A 161 11.87 -3.76 -16.24
N ARG A 162 11.41 -4.95 -16.65
CA ARG A 162 11.90 -5.64 -17.86
C ARG A 162 11.61 -4.82 -19.11
N ASP A 163 10.40 -4.29 -19.25
CA ASP A 163 10.00 -3.44 -20.38
C ASP A 163 10.87 -2.18 -20.46
N ASN A 164 11.31 -1.64 -19.31
CA ASN A 164 12.26 -0.53 -19.22
C ASN A 164 13.74 -0.94 -19.40
N GLY A 165 14.03 -2.17 -19.82
CA GLY A 165 15.39 -2.66 -20.10
C GLY A 165 16.16 -3.21 -18.90
N ALA A 166 15.50 -3.45 -17.75
CA ALA A 166 16.18 -4.09 -16.63
C ALA A 166 16.53 -5.55 -16.98
N LYS A 167 17.83 -5.84 -17.08
CA LYS A 167 18.33 -7.19 -17.32
C LYS A 167 18.07 -8.10 -16.10
N PRO A 168 17.69 -9.38 -16.31
CA PRO A 168 17.67 -10.38 -15.26
C PRO A 168 19.01 -10.43 -14.52
N ARG A 169 18.95 -10.70 -13.20
CA ARG A 169 20.14 -10.77 -12.36
C ARG A 169 21.18 -11.77 -12.89
N VAL A 170 20.71 -12.91 -13.41
CA VAL A 170 21.57 -13.94 -14.00
C VAL A 170 22.34 -13.41 -15.21
N GLU A 171 21.67 -12.70 -16.13
CA GLU A 171 22.33 -12.10 -17.31
C GLU A 171 23.30 -10.99 -16.92
N TYR A 172 22.92 -10.14 -15.96
CA TYR A 172 23.79 -9.11 -15.42
C TYR A 172 25.04 -9.70 -14.76
N GLU A 173 24.89 -10.76 -13.96
CA GLU A 173 26.00 -11.43 -13.28
C GLU A 173 26.89 -12.21 -14.26
N ALA A 174 26.33 -12.80 -15.31
CA ALA A 174 27.10 -13.46 -16.38
C ALA A 174 27.98 -12.45 -17.15
N GLN A 175 27.46 -11.26 -17.42
CA GLN A 175 28.20 -10.16 -18.07
C GLN A 175 29.07 -9.35 -17.09
N SER A 176 29.09 -9.71 -15.80
CA SER A 176 29.86 -8.99 -14.80
C SER A 176 31.36 -9.23 -14.98
N ILE A 177 32.12 -8.14 -15.04
CA ILE A 177 33.60 -8.15 -15.04
C ILE A 177 34.14 -8.96 -13.85
N SER A 178 33.43 -8.95 -12.71
CA SER A 178 33.87 -9.72 -11.55
C SER A 178 33.70 -11.23 -11.72
N ARG A 179 32.80 -11.70 -12.59
CA ARG A 179 32.60 -13.12 -12.89
C ARG A 179 33.48 -13.59 -14.06
N ALA A 180 33.73 -12.71 -15.02
CA ALA A 180 34.68 -12.95 -16.11
C ALA A 180 36.14 -13.00 -15.63
N GLU A 181 36.43 -12.41 -14.46
CA GLU A 181 37.75 -12.41 -13.79
C GLU A 181 38.95 -12.16 -14.72
N PRO A 182 38.93 -11.12 -15.58
CA PRO A 182 39.94 -10.90 -16.61
C PRO A 182 41.36 -10.76 -16.06
N TRP A 183 41.50 -10.32 -14.81
CA TRP A 183 42.79 -10.20 -14.12
C TRP A 183 43.52 -11.55 -13.94
N LYS A 184 42.79 -12.67 -13.90
CA LYS A 184 43.40 -14.00 -13.87
C LYS A 184 44.11 -14.32 -15.18
N ALA A 185 43.49 -13.97 -16.32
CA ALA A 185 44.10 -14.15 -17.63
C ALA A 185 45.33 -13.26 -17.83
N GLU A 186 45.31 -12.04 -17.28
CA GLU A 186 46.47 -11.14 -17.30
C GLU A 186 47.56 -11.49 -16.25
N GLY A 187 47.32 -12.46 -15.36
CA GLY A 187 48.26 -12.84 -14.30
C GLY A 187 48.47 -11.76 -13.22
N ILE A 188 47.48 -10.88 -13.01
CA ILE A 188 47.59 -9.72 -12.12
C ILE A 188 46.51 -9.79 -11.02
N SER A 189 46.77 -9.15 -9.87
CA SER A 189 45.74 -9.06 -8.82
C SER A 189 44.53 -8.22 -9.24
N ARG A 190 43.34 -8.64 -8.80
CA ARG A 190 42.06 -7.92 -9.01
C ARG A 190 42.15 -6.42 -8.74
N ARG A 191 42.76 -6.04 -7.61
CA ARG A 191 42.93 -4.64 -7.20
C ARG A 191 43.76 -3.85 -8.22
N THR A 192 44.87 -4.43 -8.69
CA THR A 192 45.73 -3.78 -9.67
C THR A 192 45.02 -3.61 -11.01
N TRP A 193 44.24 -4.61 -11.43
CA TRP A 193 43.46 -4.55 -12.67
C TRP A 193 42.43 -3.40 -12.66
N TYR A 194 41.59 -3.30 -11.63
CA TYR A 194 40.64 -2.19 -11.50
C TYR A 194 41.32 -0.82 -11.42
N ARG A 195 42.49 -0.73 -10.77
CA ARG A 195 43.29 0.51 -10.73
C ARG A 195 43.81 0.91 -12.11
N ARG A 196 44.22 -0.07 -12.95
CA ARG A 196 44.63 0.19 -14.34
C ARG A 196 43.45 0.67 -15.19
N GLN A 197 42.29 0.02 -15.08
CA GLN A 197 41.08 0.44 -15.79
C GLN A 197 40.61 1.84 -15.38
N ALA A 198 40.66 2.20 -14.10
CA ALA A 198 40.33 3.55 -13.63
C ALA A 198 41.27 4.63 -14.19
N LYS A 199 42.56 4.31 -14.40
CA LYS A 199 43.50 5.21 -15.07
C LYS A 199 43.23 5.33 -16.58
N ALA A 200 42.84 4.22 -17.23
CA ALA A 200 42.55 4.19 -18.66
C ALA A 200 41.23 4.88 -19.04
N VAL A 201 40.18 4.70 -18.24
CA VAL A 201 38.87 5.35 -18.44
C VAL A 201 38.93 6.84 -18.10
N GLY A 202 39.98 7.29 -17.41
CA GLY A 202 40.19 8.69 -17.08
C GLY A 202 39.13 9.21 -16.13
N THR A 203 39.37 9.17 -14.83
CA THR A 203 38.60 9.97 -13.87
C THR A 203 38.97 11.46 -14.04
N SER A 204 38.54 12.08 -15.15
CA SER A 204 38.62 13.53 -15.33
C SER A 204 37.24 14.12 -15.03
N PRO A 205 37.06 14.90 -13.95
CA PRO A 205 35.78 15.54 -13.62
C PRO A 205 35.35 16.64 -14.58
N HIS A 206 36.05 16.87 -15.70
CA HIS A 206 35.99 18.13 -16.45
C HIS A 206 35.45 18.09 -17.88
N HIS A 207 34.91 16.98 -18.38
CA HIS A 207 34.34 16.96 -19.74
C HIS A 207 32.80 16.91 -19.78
N VAL A 208 32.16 17.77 -18.99
CA VAL A 208 30.81 18.24 -19.35
C VAL A 208 31.05 19.36 -20.35
N SER A 209 30.74 19.11 -21.62
CA SER A 209 30.86 20.08 -22.71
C SER A 209 29.97 21.29 -22.41
N PHE A 210 30.55 22.30 -21.75
CA PHE A 210 29.90 23.54 -21.35
C PHE A 210 30.24 24.62 -22.37
N LEU A 211 29.86 24.39 -23.62
CA LEU A 211 29.68 25.51 -24.54
C LEU A 211 28.35 26.15 -24.15
N TYR A 212 28.42 27.13 -23.24
CA TYR A 212 27.67 28.39 -23.23
C TYR A 212 27.70 29.02 -21.83
N ILE A 213 28.07 30.31 -21.80
CA ILE A 213 27.80 31.33 -20.77
C ILE A 213 28.96 31.65 -19.79
N THR A 214 29.78 32.60 -20.25
CA THR A 214 30.19 33.86 -19.59
C THR A 214 30.61 33.89 -18.11
N ARG A 215 31.87 34.37 -17.92
CA ARG A 215 32.44 35.13 -16.79
C ARG A 215 31.74 34.97 -15.41
N CYS A 216 32.33 34.17 -14.54
CA CYS A 216 32.18 34.31 -13.09
C CYS A 216 33.56 34.53 -12.45
N ALA A 217 33.66 35.61 -11.68
CA ALA A 217 34.84 36.05 -10.93
C ALA A 217 35.32 35.00 -9.91
N PRO A 218 36.60 35.04 -9.48
CA PRO A 218 37.16 34.05 -8.55
C PRO A 218 36.52 34.17 -7.17
N VAL A 219 35.95 33.07 -6.68
CA VAL A 219 35.47 32.93 -5.30
C VAL A 219 36.68 32.75 -4.38
N PRO A 220 36.83 33.53 -3.29
CA PRO A 220 37.95 33.36 -2.36
C PRO A 220 37.88 32.02 -1.62
N LYS A 221 39.06 31.44 -1.37
CA LYS A 221 39.23 30.15 -0.67
C LYS A 221 38.72 30.28 0.76
N SER A 222 37.57 29.64 1.03
CA SER A 222 37.05 29.43 2.39
C SER A 222 38.01 28.54 3.18
N PRO A 223 38.36 28.89 4.43
CA PRO A 223 39.23 28.06 5.25
C PRO A 223 38.47 26.82 5.73
N CYS A 224 39.12 25.67 5.55
CA CYS A 224 39.01 24.46 6.36
C CYS A 224 37.62 23.78 6.41
N SER A 225 37.60 22.59 5.80
CA SER A 225 36.52 21.62 5.85
C SER A 225 36.04 21.30 7.27
N GLY A 226 34.74 21.46 7.52
CA GLY A 226 34.04 20.96 8.71
C GLY A 226 33.95 19.43 8.84
N ARG A 227 34.89 18.67 8.25
CA ARG A 227 35.00 17.22 8.45
C ARG A 227 35.76 16.84 9.73
N ASP A 228 36.54 17.75 10.30
CA ASP A 228 37.27 17.49 11.55
C ASP A 228 36.45 17.82 12.82
N ALA A 229 35.36 18.58 12.70
CA ALA A 229 34.50 18.96 13.83
C ALA A 229 33.56 17.83 14.32
N LEU A 230 33.41 16.74 13.58
CA LEU A 230 32.52 15.62 13.95
C LEU A 230 33.21 14.49 14.72
N ARG A 231 34.54 14.57 14.95
CA ARG A 231 35.28 13.59 15.76
C ARG A 231 35.42 13.97 17.24
N ALA A 232 35.09 15.21 17.59
CA ALA A 232 35.02 15.69 18.97
C ALA A 232 33.55 15.70 19.42
N GLY A 233 33.05 14.56 19.91
CA GLY A 233 31.75 14.52 20.57
C GLY A 233 31.75 15.37 21.85
N PRO A 234 30.64 16.04 22.21
CA PRO A 234 30.56 16.77 23.46
C PRO A 234 30.50 15.80 24.64
N ARG A 235 31.52 15.84 25.52
CA ARG A 235 31.42 15.31 26.88
C ARG A 235 30.67 16.33 27.72
N GLY A 236 29.34 16.23 27.75
CA GLY A 236 28.46 16.99 28.63
C GLY A 236 27.63 16.04 29.49
N PRO A 237 27.34 16.38 30.77
CA PRO A 237 26.69 15.47 31.71
C PRO A 237 25.24 15.21 31.31
N TRP A 238 24.87 13.92 31.33
CA TRP A 238 23.49 13.49 31.14
C TRP A 238 22.59 14.05 32.25
N PRO A 239 21.39 14.59 31.93
CA PRO A 239 20.45 15.02 32.95
C PRO A 239 19.96 13.80 33.75
N LYS A 240 20.28 13.80 35.05
CA LYS A 240 19.68 12.90 36.04
C LYS A 240 18.19 13.21 36.12
N GLY A 241 17.30 12.24 35.88
CA GLY A 241 15.90 12.43 36.27
C GLY A 241 14.79 11.65 35.56
N LEU A 242 15.05 10.77 34.59
CA LEU A 242 14.00 9.92 34.03
C LEU A 242 14.31 8.45 34.32
N ARG A 243 13.65 7.95 35.39
CA ARG A 243 13.70 6.57 35.86
C ARG A 243 13.26 5.61 34.74
N CYS A 244 14.09 4.60 34.49
CA CYS A 244 13.63 3.28 34.07
C CYS A 244 12.79 2.67 35.20
N SER A 245 11.61 2.17 34.86
CA SER A 245 11.04 1.01 35.54
C SER A 245 11.22 -0.20 34.62
N GLU A 246 12.41 -0.79 34.70
CA GLU A 246 12.57 -2.23 34.87
C GLU A 246 11.80 -2.60 36.16
N GLN A 247 11.13 -3.73 36.33
CA GLN A 247 11.44 -5.10 35.94
C GLN A 247 10.17 -5.93 36.24
N ALA A 248 9.84 -6.90 35.39
CA ALA A 248 9.88 -8.34 35.72
C ALA A 248 8.49 -8.81 36.26
N ASP A 249 7.92 -9.98 35.99
CA ASP A 249 8.37 -11.30 35.57
C ASP A 249 7.16 -12.04 34.96
N GLY A 250 7.39 -13.15 34.22
CA GLY A 250 6.30 -14.13 34.08
C GLY A 250 6.29 -15.06 32.87
N LEU A 251 7.33 -15.88 32.75
CA LEU A 251 7.24 -17.29 32.33
C LEU A 251 6.79 -17.62 30.89
N GLY A 252 7.78 -18.01 30.09
CA GLY A 252 7.57 -18.97 29.02
C GLY A 252 7.33 -20.37 29.59
N ILE A 253 6.48 -21.14 28.92
CA ILE A 253 6.51 -22.59 28.95
C ILE A 253 6.39 -23.09 27.52
N TYR A 254 7.52 -23.59 27.01
CA TYR A 254 7.58 -24.60 25.96
C TYR A 254 7.11 -25.92 26.57
N PHE A 255 6.23 -26.66 25.89
CA PHE A 255 6.40 -28.11 25.68
C PHE A 255 5.56 -28.53 24.47
N GLY A 256 6.20 -29.23 23.54
CA GLY A 256 5.56 -30.03 22.51
C GLY A 256 5.30 -31.46 22.97
N GLU A 257 4.82 -32.26 22.02
CA GLU A 257 4.56 -33.72 22.08
C GLU A 257 3.32 -34.10 22.90
N GLU A 258 2.48 -35.08 22.56
CA GLU A 258 2.38 -36.07 21.49
C GLU A 258 0.96 -36.67 21.56
N ARG A 259 0.48 -37.19 20.42
CA ARG A 259 -0.49 -38.31 20.25
C ARG A 259 -1.72 -38.42 21.16
N ARG A 260 -2.90 -38.47 20.53
CA ARG A 260 -3.76 -39.67 20.58
C ARG A 260 -4.75 -39.71 19.42
N ALA A 261 -4.51 -40.68 18.55
CA ALA A 261 -5.50 -41.23 17.64
C ALA A 261 -6.75 -41.67 18.42
N ARG A 262 -7.93 -41.45 17.85
CA ARG A 262 -9.12 -42.25 18.17
C ARG A 262 -9.36 -43.24 17.02
N PRO A 263 -9.57 -44.53 17.31
CA PRO A 263 -9.70 -45.58 16.32
C PRO A 263 -11.04 -45.52 15.59
N GLN A 264 -10.99 -45.87 14.31
CA GLN A 264 -12.11 -46.46 13.57
C GLN A 264 -12.24 -47.93 13.96
N ALA A 265 -13.46 -48.38 14.26
CA ALA A 265 -13.95 -49.74 14.13
C ALA A 265 -15.36 -49.56 13.53
N VAL A 266 -15.62 -49.82 12.25
CA VAL A 266 -15.79 -51.11 11.55
C VAL A 266 -16.86 -52.02 12.17
N ALA A 267 -18.02 -51.97 11.52
CA ALA A 267 -19.00 -53.03 11.21
C ALA A 267 -19.40 -54.07 12.27
N ALA A 268 -20.70 -54.03 12.62
CA ALA A 268 -21.67 -55.11 12.35
C ALA A 268 -23.05 -54.46 12.10
#